data_AF-A0A7S2GT36-F1
#
_entry.id   AF-A0A7S2GT36-F1
#
_cell.length_a   1.000
_cell.length_b   1.000
_cell.length_c   1.000
_cell.angle_alpha   90.00
_cell.angle_beta   90.00
_cell.angle_gamma   90.00
#
_symmetry.space_group_name_H-M   'P 1'
#
loop_
_entity.id
_entity.type
_entity.pdbx_description
1 polymer ?
#
loop_
_entity_poly.entity_id
_entity_poly.type
_entity_poly.pdbx_seq_one_letter_code
_entity_poly.pdbx_strand_id
1 'polypeptide(L)'
;EYRRELQGIIADVNDPSLAADDLILKSLGYELSGRMENPAEIFKRAAKLLLANASQVGDKLQRILDVIPMAAQLTQPSGGCSAVLAAMPNGTVVHGRNMDYGGFEVVVNGTALHWPEVTSEVIFTRGGEPLFLSVQWPGTVGIHTGMRFGGWSFEQNTRFHGVITDVLYGMLRGSEGFMYRVRRTMETTPDFETALQKLY
;
A
#
# COMPACT_ATOMS: atom_id res chain seq x y z
N GLU A 1 -19.14 -5.39 -4.71
CA GLU A 1 -18.00 -6.09 -5.35
C GLU A 1 -16.70 -5.96 -4.57
N TYR A 2 -16.14 -4.76 -4.35
CA TYR A 2 -14.93 -4.54 -3.52
C TYR A 2 -14.99 -5.17 -2.11
N ARG A 3 -16.14 -5.09 -1.42
CA ARG A 3 -16.36 -5.77 -0.14
C ARG A 3 -16.30 -7.30 -0.26
N ARG A 4 -16.75 -7.84 -1.40
CA ARG A 4 -16.75 -9.28 -1.73
C ARG A 4 -15.35 -9.76 -2.15
N GLU A 5 -14.57 -8.88 -2.76
CA GLU A 5 -13.17 -9.13 -3.17
C GLU A 5 -12.22 -9.03 -1.98
N LEU A 6 -12.43 -8.06 -1.07
CA LEU A 6 -11.81 -8.06 0.26
C LEU A 6 -12.19 -9.31 1.06
N GLN A 7 -13.46 -9.74 0.99
CA GLN A 7 -13.91 -11.02 1.57
C GLN A 7 -13.29 -12.24 0.88
N GLY A 8 -12.92 -12.14 -0.40
CA GLY A 8 -12.20 -13.17 -1.15
C GLY A 8 -10.73 -13.27 -0.73
N ILE A 9 -10.06 -12.12 -0.55
CA ILE A 9 -8.70 -12.05 0.03
C ILE A 9 -8.71 -12.54 1.49
N ILE A 10 -9.79 -12.29 2.24
CA ILE A 10 -10.05 -12.86 3.59
C ILE A 10 -10.34 -14.37 3.54
N ALA A 11 -10.87 -14.90 2.43
CA ALA A 11 -11.12 -16.32 2.25
C ALA A 11 -9.88 -17.10 1.78
N ASP A 12 -9.00 -16.47 1.00
CA ASP A 12 -7.70 -17.05 0.60
C ASP A 12 -6.67 -16.98 1.73
N VAL A 13 -6.82 -16.02 2.65
CA VAL A 13 -6.12 -15.94 3.94
C VAL A 13 -7.11 -16.31 5.05
N ASN A 14 -7.55 -17.58 5.11
CA ASN A 14 -8.61 -18.10 6.00
C ASN A 14 -8.40 -17.85 7.52
N ASP A 15 -8.51 -16.59 7.96
CA ASP A 15 -8.76 -16.19 9.35
C ASP A 15 -10.02 -15.30 9.37
N PRO A 16 -11.16 -15.81 9.89
CA PRO A 16 -12.46 -15.12 9.88
C PRO A 16 -12.54 -13.89 10.80
N SER A 17 -11.42 -13.43 11.35
CA SER A 17 -11.38 -12.31 12.28
C SER A 17 -10.52 -11.12 11.84
N LEU A 18 -10.26 -11.02 10.53
CA LEU A 18 -9.74 -9.82 9.86
C LEU A 18 -10.89 -9.02 9.20
N ALA A 19 -11.11 -7.78 9.66
CA ALA A 19 -12.07 -6.84 9.09
C ALA A 19 -11.41 -5.85 8.11
N ALA A 20 -12.19 -5.23 7.22
CA ALA A 20 -11.69 -4.24 6.25
C ALA A 20 -10.97 -3.04 6.90
N ASP A 21 -11.36 -2.69 8.13
CA ASP A 21 -10.73 -1.65 8.93
C ASP A 21 -9.31 -2.04 9.37
N ASP A 22 -9.04 -3.34 9.55
CA ASP A 22 -7.72 -3.83 9.91
C ASP A 22 -6.72 -3.62 8.76
N LEU A 23 -7.17 -3.77 7.51
CA LEU A 23 -6.35 -3.53 6.30
C LEU A 23 -5.99 -2.06 6.10
N ILE A 24 -6.89 -1.14 6.46
CA ILE A 24 -6.62 0.31 6.47
C ILE A 24 -5.56 0.64 7.51
N LEU A 25 -5.64 0.02 8.70
CA LEU A 25 -4.63 0.16 9.75
C LEU A 25 -3.29 -0.48 9.37
N LYS A 26 -3.27 -1.55 8.57
CA LYS A 26 -2.01 -2.15 8.06
C LYS A 26 -1.24 -1.20 7.15
N SER A 27 -1.92 -0.59 6.18
CA SER A 27 -1.28 0.41 5.32
C SER A 27 -1.04 1.73 6.04
N LEU A 28 -1.76 2.02 7.13
CA LEU A 28 -1.45 3.16 7.97
C LEU A 28 -0.08 2.99 8.64
N GLY A 29 0.22 1.79 9.14
CA GLY A 29 1.54 1.47 9.67
C GLY A 29 2.65 1.67 8.62
N TYR A 30 2.38 1.39 7.35
CA TYR A 30 3.27 1.59 6.20
C TYR A 30 3.55 3.06 5.86
N GLU A 31 2.55 3.96 6.00
CA GLU A 31 2.74 5.37 5.67
C GLU A 31 3.37 6.17 6.82
N LEU A 32 3.14 5.74 8.06
CA LEU A 32 3.59 6.45 9.26
C LEU A 32 5.09 6.24 9.60
N SER A 33 5.79 5.45 8.81
CA SER A 33 6.99 4.76 9.22
C SER A 33 8.29 5.36 8.68
N GLY A 34 8.25 6.02 7.52
CA GLY A 34 9.44 6.32 6.70
C GLY A 34 10.47 7.36 7.20
N ARG A 35 10.40 7.85 8.46
CA ARG A 35 11.16 9.07 8.87
C ARG A 35 11.57 9.20 10.34
N MET A 36 11.88 8.14 11.09
CA MET A 36 11.92 8.30 12.57
C MET A 36 13.08 7.59 13.29
N GLU A 37 13.72 8.35 14.18
CA GLU A 37 14.80 7.90 15.09
C GLU A 37 14.30 7.00 16.24
N ASN A 38 12.98 6.92 16.49
CA ASN A 38 12.40 5.99 17.47
C ASN A 38 10.93 5.64 17.15
N PRO A 39 10.69 4.67 16.25
CA PRO A 39 9.34 4.22 15.86
C PRO A 39 8.47 3.80 17.06
N ALA A 40 9.08 3.21 18.09
CA ALA A 40 8.37 2.64 19.23
C ALA A 40 7.56 3.67 20.04
N GLU A 41 8.05 4.91 20.20
CA GLU A 41 7.32 5.92 20.99
C GLU A 41 6.13 6.55 20.25
N ILE A 42 6.21 6.65 18.93
CA ILE A 42 5.08 7.17 18.15
C ILE A 42 4.02 6.08 17.98
N PHE A 43 4.40 4.82 17.83
CA PHE A 43 3.45 3.71 17.93
C PHE A 43 2.77 3.67 19.30
N LYS A 44 3.50 3.89 20.40
CA LYS A 44 2.88 4.03 21.73
C LYS A 44 1.91 5.20 21.79
N ARG A 45 2.22 6.36 21.20
CA ARG A 45 1.31 7.53 21.18
C ARG A 45 0.09 7.33 20.30
N ALA A 46 0.25 6.73 19.11
CA ALA A 46 -0.84 6.39 18.21
C ALA A 46 -1.73 5.30 18.84
N ALA A 47 -1.12 4.27 19.42
CA ALA A 47 -1.84 3.27 20.22
C ALA A 47 -2.56 3.93 21.39
N LYS A 48 -1.96 4.90 22.09
CA LYS A 48 -2.61 5.63 23.19
C LYS A 48 -3.79 6.51 22.73
N LEU A 49 -3.71 7.11 21.54
CA LEU A 49 -4.80 7.86 20.90
C LEU A 49 -5.93 6.94 20.43
N LEU A 50 -5.60 5.76 19.89
CA LEU A 50 -6.56 4.73 19.52
C LEU A 50 -7.21 4.09 20.76
N LEU A 51 -6.43 3.86 21.82
CA LEU A 51 -6.85 3.33 23.13
C LEU A 51 -7.77 4.30 23.88
N ALA A 52 -7.58 5.61 23.72
CA ALA A 52 -8.48 6.62 24.27
C ALA A 52 -9.91 6.54 23.70
N ASN A 53 -10.09 5.86 22.56
CA ASN A 53 -11.38 5.59 21.92
C ASN A 53 -11.77 4.09 21.97
N ALA A 54 -11.07 3.25 22.75
CA ALA A 54 -11.11 1.79 22.63
C ALA A 54 -12.20 1.05 23.44
N SER A 55 -13.31 1.68 23.80
CA SER A 55 -14.47 0.93 24.34
C SER A 55 -15.07 -0.07 23.32
N GLN A 56 -14.55 -0.14 22.09
CA GLN A 56 -15.02 -1.01 21.01
C GLN A 56 -13.99 -2.03 20.48
N VAL A 57 -12.77 -2.10 21.02
CA VAL A 57 -11.64 -2.78 20.32
C VAL A 57 -10.92 -3.80 21.23
N GLY A 58 -11.60 -4.89 21.59
CA GLY A 58 -10.95 -6.10 22.15
C GLY A 58 -10.38 -7.01 21.05
N ASP A 59 -9.41 -7.88 21.38
CA ASP A 59 -8.63 -8.88 20.59
C ASP A 59 -7.97 -8.41 19.27
N LYS A 60 -8.54 -7.43 18.58
CA LYS A 60 -8.07 -6.77 17.36
C LYS A 60 -6.75 -6.01 17.55
N LEU A 61 -6.47 -5.58 18.79
CA LEU A 61 -5.26 -4.84 19.13
C LEU A 61 -3.98 -5.69 18.93
N GLN A 62 -4.02 -6.98 19.25
CA GLN A 62 -2.86 -7.86 19.11
C GLN A 62 -2.47 -8.07 17.63
N ARG A 63 -3.45 -8.11 16.73
CA ARG A 63 -3.19 -8.24 15.28
C ARG A 63 -2.73 -6.95 14.63
N ILE A 64 -3.17 -5.80 15.12
CA ILE A 64 -2.57 -4.52 14.75
C ILE A 64 -1.10 -4.53 15.17
N LEU A 65 -0.77 -5.04 16.37
CA LEU A 65 0.60 -5.19 16.84
C LEU A 65 1.44 -6.17 15.99
N ASP A 66 0.85 -7.22 15.41
CA ASP A 66 1.57 -8.19 14.57
C ASP A 66 1.89 -7.67 13.15
N VAL A 67 1.21 -6.60 12.72
CA VAL A 67 1.45 -5.93 11.43
C VAL A 67 2.47 -4.80 11.57
N ILE A 68 2.64 -4.27 12.78
CA ILE A 68 3.63 -3.24 13.08
C ILE A 68 5.04 -3.63 12.61
N PRO A 69 5.53 -4.87 12.71
CA PRO A 69 6.83 -5.27 12.16
C PRO A 69 6.92 -5.14 10.64
N MET A 70 5.86 -5.46 9.90
CA MET A 70 5.83 -5.38 8.43
C MET A 70 5.76 -3.92 7.97
N ALA A 71 4.86 -3.15 8.59
CA ALA A 71 4.82 -1.69 8.51
C ALA A 71 6.15 -1.04 8.92
N ALA A 72 6.85 -1.60 9.90
CA ALA A 72 8.14 -1.14 10.39
C ALA A 72 9.31 -1.52 9.45
N GLN A 73 9.25 -2.63 8.72
CA GLN A 73 10.27 -2.98 7.72
C GLN A 73 10.12 -2.17 6.44
N LEU A 74 8.89 -1.82 6.11
CA LEU A 74 8.58 -0.90 5.05
C LEU A 74 9.01 0.57 5.34
N THR A 75 9.45 0.87 6.58
CA THR A 75 9.94 2.20 7.00
C THR A 75 11.29 2.61 6.42
N GLN A 76 12.07 1.68 5.85
CA GLN A 76 13.50 1.91 5.82
C GLN A 76 13.85 3.12 4.93
N PRO A 77 14.60 4.10 5.45
CA PRO A 77 14.99 5.29 4.70
C PRO A 77 15.95 4.99 3.53
N SER A 78 16.35 3.72 3.34
CA SER A 78 17.11 3.25 2.18
C SER A 78 16.22 2.96 0.96
N GLY A 79 15.16 3.76 0.77
CA GLY A 79 14.19 3.63 -0.32
C GLY A 79 14.55 4.52 -1.50
N GLY A 80 15.10 3.95 -2.57
CA GLY A 80 15.32 4.60 -3.86
C GLY A 80 14.21 4.22 -4.83
N CYS A 81 13.74 5.15 -5.63
CA CYS A 81 12.83 4.83 -6.71
C CYS A 81 13.27 5.62 -7.94
N SER A 82 13.41 4.93 -9.07
CA SER A 82 13.74 5.53 -10.36
C SER A 82 12.70 5.13 -11.38
N ALA A 83 12.32 6.06 -12.24
CA ALA A 83 11.37 5.81 -13.31
C ALA A 83 11.78 6.51 -14.61
N VAL A 84 11.39 5.89 -15.71
CA VAL A 84 11.62 6.37 -17.07
C VAL A 84 10.31 6.26 -17.82
N LEU A 85 9.89 7.38 -18.40
CA LEU A 85 8.82 7.44 -19.38
C LEU A 85 9.43 7.89 -20.70
N ALA A 86 9.27 7.08 -21.74
CA ALA A 86 9.81 7.34 -23.07
C ALA A 86 8.73 7.17 -24.14
N ALA A 87 8.74 8.04 -25.15
CA ALA A 87 7.91 7.90 -26.34
C ALA A 87 8.79 7.50 -27.52
N MET A 88 8.45 6.40 -28.17
CA MET A 88 9.11 5.94 -29.39
C MET A 88 8.63 6.75 -30.60
N PRO A 89 9.39 6.82 -31.72
CA PRO A 89 8.99 7.56 -32.91
C PRO A 89 7.65 7.13 -33.54
N ASN A 90 7.23 5.89 -33.30
CA ASN A 90 5.95 5.34 -33.76
C ASN A 90 4.76 5.69 -32.83
N GLY A 91 4.99 6.49 -31.78
CA GLY A 91 3.98 6.88 -30.80
C GLY A 91 3.78 5.88 -29.66
N THR A 92 4.46 4.74 -29.64
CA THR A 92 4.43 3.81 -28.51
C THR A 92 5.07 4.46 -27.27
N VAL A 93 4.39 4.42 -26.13
CA VAL A 93 4.93 4.88 -24.85
C VAL A 93 5.45 3.68 -24.06
N VAL A 94 6.68 3.80 -23.56
CA VAL A 94 7.33 2.83 -22.68
C VAL A 94 7.48 3.45 -21.30
N HIS A 95 7.01 2.75 -20.27
CA HIS A 95 7.11 3.16 -18.89
C HIS A 95 7.83 2.08 -18.09
N GLY A 96 9.03 2.38 -17.60
CA GLY A 96 9.85 1.48 -16.80
C GLY A 96 10.21 2.11 -15.47
N ARG A 97 10.44 1.27 -14.45
CA ARG A 97 10.89 1.73 -13.14
C ARG A 97 11.75 0.69 -12.43
N ASN A 98 12.53 1.13 -11.45
CA ASN A 98 13.14 0.30 -10.42
C ASN A 98 12.58 0.68 -9.05
N MET A 99 12.30 -0.32 -8.23
CA MET A 99 11.82 -0.15 -6.86
C MET A 99 12.85 -0.67 -5.88
N ASP A 100 13.55 0.24 -5.21
CA ASP A 100 14.68 -0.08 -4.37
C ASP A 100 14.26 0.11 -2.91
N TYR A 101 13.94 -0.99 -2.21
CA TYR A 101 13.69 -0.99 -0.77
C TYR A 101 14.67 -1.94 -0.09
N GLY A 102 15.24 -1.51 1.03
CA GLY A 102 16.18 -2.30 1.83
C GLY A 102 15.53 -2.91 3.08
N GLY A 103 16.20 -3.91 3.64
CA GLY A 103 15.99 -4.38 5.01
C GLY A 103 14.64 -5.03 5.32
N PHE A 104 13.98 -5.58 4.30
CA PHE A 104 12.93 -6.57 4.49
C PHE A 104 13.51 -7.97 4.55
N GLU A 105 13.12 -8.67 5.60
CA GLU A 105 13.41 -10.07 5.80
C GLU A 105 12.23 -10.67 6.57
N VAL A 106 11.64 -11.73 6.02
CA VAL A 106 10.64 -12.55 6.71
C VAL A 106 11.10 -13.99 6.69
N VAL A 107 11.04 -14.67 7.84
CA VAL A 107 11.37 -16.10 7.92
C VAL A 107 10.11 -16.93 7.78
N VAL A 108 10.02 -17.71 6.70
CA VAL A 108 8.92 -18.64 6.44
C VAL A 108 9.48 -20.06 6.43
N ASN A 109 9.01 -20.92 7.34
CA ASN A 109 9.48 -22.30 7.50
C ASN A 109 11.02 -22.42 7.63
N GLY A 110 11.64 -21.49 8.36
CA GLY A 110 13.10 -21.46 8.57
C GLY A 110 13.90 -20.90 7.39
N THR A 111 13.25 -20.45 6.32
CA THR A 111 13.90 -19.78 5.18
C THR A 111 13.68 -18.28 5.27
N ALA A 112 14.78 -17.50 5.24
CA ALA A 112 14.70 -16.04 5.12
C ALA A 112 14.33 -15.66 3.68
N LEU A 113 13.27 -14.88 3.52
CA LEU A 113 12.79 -14.33 2.26
C LEU A 113 12.98 -12.82 2.27
N HIS A 114 13.37 -12.25 1.14
CA HIS A 114 13.51 -10.82 0.93
C HIS A 114 12.46 -10.33 -0.08
N TRP A 115 12.55 -9.04 -0.46
CA TRP A 115 11.57 -8.45 -1.37
C TRP A 115 11.41 -9.20 -2.68
N PRO A 116 12.49 -9.63 -3.38
CA PRO A 116 12.35 -10.34 -4.65
C PRO A 116 11.55 -11.64 -4.52
N GLU A 117 11.71 -12.37 -3.42
CA GLU A 117 11.05 -13.66 -3.20
C GLU A 117 9.56 -13.52 -2.88
N VAL A 118 9.12 -12.35 -2.40
CA VAL A 118 7.71 -12.10 -2.05
C VAL A 118 7.00 -11.16 -3.01
N THR A 119 7.72 -10.58 -3.97
CA THR A 119 7.14 -9.67 -4.97
C THR A 119 6.37 -10.46 -6.02
N SER A 120 5.11 -10.09 -6.24
CA SER A 120 4.23 -10.75 -7.19
C SER A 120 3.62 -9.77 -8.18
N GLU A 121 3.43 -10.19 -9.42
CA GLU A 121 2.53 -9.53 -10.35
C GLU A 121 1.09 -10.00 -10.08
N VAL A 122 0.18 -9.05 -9.92
CA VAL A 122 -1.22 -9.32 -9.63
C VAL A 122 -2.08 -8.70 -10.72
N ILE A 123 -2.88 -9.55 -11.38
CA ILE A 123 -3.91 -9.13 -12.32
C ILE A 123 -5.23 -9.00 -11.56
N PHE A 124 -5.73 -7.77 -11.46
CA PHE A 124 -7.05 -7.49 -10.90
C PHE A 124 -8.10 -7.67 -12.00
N THR A 125 -9.20 -8.35 -11.69
CA THR A 125 -10.25 -8.67 -12.66
C THR A 125 -11.60 -8.11 -12.21
N ARG A 126 -12.51 -7.84 -13.15
CA ARG A 126 -13.90 -7.48 -12.85
C ARG A 126 -14.81 -8.20 -13.82
N GLY A 127 -15.76 -8.98 -13.30
CA GLY A 127 -16.62 -9.81 -14.13
C GLY A 127 -15.86 -10.86 -14.95
N GLY A 128 -14.70 -11.32 -14.48
CA GLY A 128 -13.84 -12.27 -15.20
C GLY A 128 -12.84 -11.62 -16.17
N GLU A 129 -12.98 -10.32 -16.47
CA GLU A 129 -12.10 -9.62 -17.39
C GLU A 129 -10.93 -8.92 -16.68
N PRO A 130 -9.69 -9.02 -17.19
CA PRO A 130 -8.55 -8.28 -16.67
C PRO A 130 -8.77 -6.76 -16.72
N LEU A 131 -8.59 -6.09 -15.58
CA LEU A 131 -8.80 -4.66 -15.42
C LEU A 131 -7.49 -3.89 -15.41
N PHE A 132 -6.56 -4.30 -14.55
CA PHE A 132 -5.22 -3.74 -14.45
C PHE A 132 -4.26 -4.76 -13.84
N LEU A 133 -2.97 -4.55 -14.08
CA LEU A 133 -1.88 -5.27 -13.46
C LEU A 133 -1.20 -4.37 -12.42
N SER A 134 -0.76 -4.93 -11.30
CA SER A 134 0.07 -4.24 -10.32
C SER A 134 1.18 -5.17 -9.84
N VAL A 135 2.35 -4.61 -9.58
CA VAL A 135 3.38 -5.28 -8.77
C VAL A 135 3.01 -5.07 -7.30
N GLN A 136 2.98 -6.15 -6.52
CA GLN A 136 2.47 -6.19 -5.15
C GLN A 136 3.41 -6.94 -4.21
N TRP A 137 3.34 -6.55 -2.94
CA TRP A 137 3.90 -7.31 -1.83
C TRP A 137 2.79 -7.88 -0.95
N PRO A 138 3.05 -8.96 -0.20
CA PRO A 138 2.05 -9.57 0.65
C PRO A 138 1.46 -8.56 1.65
N GLY A 139 0.14 -8.51 1.74
CA GLY A 139 -0.58 -7.61 2.65
C GLY A 139 -0.64 -6.14 2.19
N THR A 140 -0.05 -5.78 1.06
CA THR A 140 -0.23 -4.45 0.46
C THR A 140 -1.59 -4.38 -0.23
N VAL A 141 -2.33 -3.32 0.05
CA VAL A 141 -3.69 -3.12 -0.49
C VAL A 141 -3.74 -1.93 -1.46
N GLY A 142 -2.81 -0.99 -1.36
CA GLY A 142 -2.61 0.10 -2.33
C GLY A 142 -1.76 -0.35 -3.52
N ILE A 143 -1.43 0.59 -4.41
CA ILE A 143 -0.54 0.32 -5.54
C ILE A 143 0.62 1.32 -5.59
N HIS A 144 1.83 0.81 -5.81
CA HIS A 144 3.03 1.61 -6.11
C HIS A 144 3.38 1.61 -7.59
N THR A 145 3.05 0.53 -8.28
CA THR A 145 3.38 0.30 -9.68
C THR A 145 2.24 -0.47 -10.29
N GLY A 146 1.67 0.04 -11.38
CA GLY A 146 0.62 -0.66 -12.07
C GLY A 146 0.32 -0.11 -13.45
N MET A 147 -0.42 -0.90 -14.22
CA MET A 147 -0.84 -0.57 -15.56
C MET A 147 -2.28 -1.01 -15.75
N ARG A 148 -3.14 -0.06 -16.09
CA ARG A 148 -4.50 -0.35 -16.52
C ARG A 148 -4.49 -0.79 -17.98
N PHE A 149 -5.09 -1.94 -18.28
CA PHE A 149 -5.14 -2.45 -19.65
C PHE A 149 -5.92 -1.51 -20.56
N GLY A 150 -5.36 -1.20 -21.73
CA GLY A 150 -5.94 -0.27 -22.70
C GLY A 150 -6.04 1.18 -22.22
N GLY A 151 -5.34 1.55 -21.15
CA GLY A 151 -5.40 2.88 -20.56
C GLY A 151 -4.02 3.44 -20.25
N TRP A 152 -3.75 3.63 -18.96
CA TRP A 152 -2.59 4.34 -18.46
C TRP A 152 -1.78 3.47 -17.48
N SER A 153 -0.52 3.82 -17.32
CA SER A 153 0.36 3.23 -16.32
C SER A 153 0.75 4.26 -15.27
N PHE A 154 1.16 3.76 -14.11
CA PHE A 154 1.48 4.54 -12.94
C PHE A 154 2.68 3.95 -12.23
N GLU A 155 3.50 4.85 -11.73
CA GLU A 155 4.51 4.54 -10.74
C GLU A 155 4.56 5.66 -9.71
N GLN A 156 4.96 5.31 -8.49
CA GLN A 156 5.22 6.26 -7.42
C GLN A 156 6.68 6.22 -7.00
N ASN A 157 7.31 7.40 -7.00
CA ASN A 157 8.56 7.66 -6.32
C ASN A 157 8.31 8.32 -4.96
N THR A 158 9.07 7.91 -3.96
CA THR A 158 8.97 8.49 -2.61
C THR A 158 9.37 9.96 -2.63
N ARG A 159 8.45 10.84 -2.21
CA ARG A 159 8.71 12.26 -2.04
C ARG A 159 8.86 12.55 -0.55
N PHE A 160 10.09 12.71 -0.10
CA PHE A 160 10.42 12.94 1.31
C PHE A 160 10.01 14.36 1.79
N HIS A 161 8.74 14.55 2.14
CA HIS A 161 8.19 15.83 2.64
C HIS A 161 7.18 15.57 3.78
N GLY A 162 6.96 16.58 4.64
CA GLY A 162 6.01 16.51 5.75
C GLY A 162 6.56 15.86 7.03
N VAL A 163 5.93 16.18 8.16
CA VAL A 163 6.14 15.49 9.43
C VAL A 163 4.99 14.52 9.69
N ILE A 164 5.24 13.47 10.46
CA ILE A 164 4.25 12.45 10.79
C ILE A 164 2.93 13.01 11.32
N THR A 165 2.99 14.14 12.02
CA THR A 165 1.83 14.86 12.53
C THR A 165 0.92 15.36 11.42
N ASP A 166 1.47 15.77 10.27
CA ASP A 166 0.68 16.24 9.13
C ASP A 166 -0.14 15.12 8.51
N VAL A 167 0.44 13.92 8.42
CA VAL A 167 -0.26 12.71 7.96
C VAL A 167 -1.44 12.39 8.88
N LEU A 168 -1.19 12.37 10.20
CA LEU A 168 -2.23 12.11 11.20
C LEU A 168 -3.34 13.17 11.17
N TYR A 169 -2.99 14.46 11.08
CA TYR A 169 -3.98 15.53 10.98
C TYR A 169 -4.77 15.47 9.68
N GLY A 170 -4.13 15.14 8.56
CA GLY A 170 -4.79 14.93 7.28
C GLY A 170 -5.84 13.83 7.39
N MET A 171 -5.47 12.68 7.95
CA MET A 171 -6.41 11.58 8.15
C MET A 171 -7.59 11.93 9.05
N LEU A 172 -7.36 12.65 10.14
CA LEU A 172 -8.43 13.14 11.01
C LEU A 172 -9.40 14.09 10.28
N ARG A 173 -8.96 14.71 9.19
CA ARG A 173 -9.78 15.55 8.29
C ARG A 173 -10.32 14.79 7.08
N GLY A 174 -10.14 13.47 7.02
CA GLY A 174 -10.61 12.62 5.93
C GLY A 174 -9.67 12.53 4.73
N SER A 175 -8.40 12.93 4.85
CA SER A 175 -7.39 12.57 3.85
C SER A 175 -7.23 11.05 3.79
N GLU A 176 -6.87 10.56 2.61
CA GLU A 176 -6.60 9.14 2.38
C GLU A 176 -5.17 8.92 1.91
N GLY A 177 -4.64 7.73 2.17
CA GLY A 177 -3.32 7.32 1.71
C GLY A 177 -3.25 7.35 0.19
N PHE A 178 -2.15 7.88 -0.35
CA PHE A 178 -2.05 8.15 -1.79
C PHE A 178 -2.14 6.86 -2.62
N MET A 179 -1.51 5.77 -2.17
CA MET A 179 -1.59 4.49 -2.88
C MET A 179 -3.01 3.93 -2.97
N TYR A 180 -3.87 4.22 -1.99
CA TYR A 180 -5.28 3.83 -2.02
C TYR A 180 -6.06 4.68 -3.02
N ARG A 181 -5.81 5.99 -3.07
CA ARG A 181 -6.38 6.87 -4.10
C ARG A 181 -6.04 6.36 -5.49
N VAL A 182 -4.77 6.00 -5.72
CA VAL A 182 -4.31 5.52 -7.02
C VAL A 182 -4.99 4.18 -7.36
N ARG A 183 -5.05 3.22 -6.42
CA ARG A 183 -5.75 1.95 -6.65
C ARG A 183 -7.21 2.17 -7.07
N ARG A 184 -7.97 2.98 -6.31
CA ARG A 184 -9.37 3.30 -6.65
C ARG A 184 -9.48 3.97 -8.01
N THR A 185 -8.53 4.83 -8.34
CA THR A 185 -8.49 5.50 -9.64
C THR A 185 -8.26 4.49 -10.75
N MET A 186 -7.31 3.55 -10.59
CA MET A 186 -7.11 2.43 -11.52
C MET A 186 -8.34 1.54 -11.63
N GLU A 187 -9.10 1.32 -10.56
CA GLU A 187 -10.32 0.49 -10.60
C GLU A 187 -11.49 1.16 -11.35
N THR A 188 -11.52 2.49 -11.41
CA THR A 188 -12.70 3.27 -11.82
C THR A 188 -12.48 4.18 -13.03
N THR A 189 -11.24 4.39 -13.47
CA THR A 189 -10.90 5.44 -14.44
C THR A 189 -10.13 4.86 -15.63
N PRO A 190 -10.77 4.71 -16.80
CA PRO A 190 -10.17 4.06 -17.96
C PRO A 190 -9.13 4.89 -18.69
N ASP A 191 -9.33 6.19 -18.80
CA ASP A 191 -8.50 7.10 -19.58
C ASP A 191 -7.47 7.84 -18.72
N PHE A 192 -6.40 8.28 -19.37
CA PHE A 192 -5.27 8.96 -18.73
C PHE A 192 -5.65 10.35 -18.21
N GLU A 193 -6.39 11.13 -19.00
CA GLU A 193 -6.73 12.51 -18.71
C GLU A 193 -7.58 12.63 -17.45
N THR A 194 -8.61 11.79 -17.32
CA THR A 194 -9.44 11.74 -16.11
C THR A 194 -8.65 11.19 -14.92
N ALA A 195 -7.73 10.25 -15.14
CA ALA A 195 -6.88 9.73 -14.06
C ALA A 195 -5.96 10.84 -13.53
N LEU A 196 -5.35 11.64 -14.41
CA LEU A 196 -4.50 12.76 -14.05
C LEU A 196 -5.24 13.77 -13.16
N GLN A 197 -6.47 14.15 -13.54
CA GLN A 197 -7.31 15.07 -12.75
C GLN A 197 -7.76 14.52 -11.39
N LYS A 198 -7.82 13.20 -11.23
CA LYS A 198 -8.19 12.58 -9.95
C LYS A 198 -7.00 12.46 -8.98
N LEU A 199 -5.78 12.49 -9.52
CA LEU A 199 -4.55 12.31 -8.76
C LEU A 199 -3.86 13.63 -8.38
N TYR A 200 -4.20 14.74 -9.05
CA TYR A 200 -3.67 16.09 -8.83
C TYR A 200 -4.78 17.12 -8.71
#